data_AF-A0AAE1ZAP9-F1
#
_entry.id   AF-A0AAE1ZAP9-F1
#
_cell.length_a   1.000
_cell.length_b   1.000
_cell.length_c   1.000
_cell.angle_alpha   90.00
_cell.angle_beta   90.00
_cell.angle_gamma   90.00
#
_symmetry.space_group_name_H-M   'P 1'
#
loop_
_entity.id
_entity.type
_entity.pdbx_description
1 polymer ?
#
loop_
_entity_poly.entity_id
_entity_poly.type
_entity_poly.pdbx_seq_one_letter_code
_entity_poly.pdbx_strand_id
1 'polypeptide(L)'
;MSQEYWRNKTESTSSLDRLARNTLSMDLPDVRSCREAREQSRKDMHNLNEKLASQLEKMRILSEQNKKLMNDTGSISRLTKETEKIRSMYNTELKQLRHLVDECEREKADSLAKIAHLQQTIRNKQDQINQLNQNNQRLAKQLDDALKESSIKDAEKLQLERHIKQAEEEAHRWRTTAEQQKQTNSQLHKNLDEETANRMTCQSEMQTLKEEMEFYRRVHQQEIEELRSVTNAVQDDQDGEHWRQLMQNTIRDIKLEYDNRLDRIREEMEQSYILRLDELNRQDSSQRTEFNRLQEENTKLKSALEATRGRDDQLRARCDQLERSLNDSIQESKNLRNQLNKLITESEHDKQAAEEALTRLHKELSSLTDAKLNLEAEIAAYSRLLDAQDSLISNTKLDGAKTKPHSHQQHHHPQQQHQSRQSNRPVTGNYRSSNELNVRVPSYSTTTSPNQKQVHDNVSGRWVERDEPSGQSTRSHHFVERNIEGNQQLSCSYSDIDKQQNSLSHSETFTRGQLVISECAKNGSYIEITNKGNTEESLFGWCLIRNIDQGKQIIRYTFPNHTLPSHSIVKIWAGNKPTVRTSGTSDIEAPYSTWGTGSYIQTSLYNPDGLEKATHIQKLQ
;
A
#
# COMPACT_ATOMS: atom_id res chain seq x y z
N MET A 1 96.19 -45.24 15.83
CA MET A 1 95.72 -45.39 17.23
C MET A 1 94.91 -46.66 17.27
N SER A 2 95.56 -47.78 17.55
CA SER A 2 95.57 -48.47 18.85
C SER A 2 94.33 -49.35 18.96
N GLN A 3 94.34 -50.63 19.31
CA GLN A 3 95.33 -51.56 19.87
C GLN A 3 94.66 -52.93 19.66
N GLU A 4 95.35 -53.96 19.17
CA GLU A 4 95.88 -55.04 20.00
C GLU A 4 94.98 -55.40 21.21
N TYR A 5 94.44 -56.62 21.24
CA TYR A 5 94.68 -57.51 22.40
C TYR A 5 94.37 -58.98 22.06
N TRP A 6 95.41 -59.77 22.27
CA TRP A 6 95.53 -61.21 22.24
C TRP A 6 94.70 -61.94 23.32
N ARG A 7 94.33 -63.21 23.09
CA ARG A 7 94.90 -64.37 23.83
C ARG A 7 94.34 -65.76 23.42
N ASN A 8 95.30 -66.63 23.09
CA ASN A 8 95.47 -68.03 23.49
C ASN A 8 94.45 -69.11 23.07
N LYS A 9 94.89 -69.98 22.14
CA LYS A 9 95.27 -71.36 22.49
C LYS A 9 96.15 -71.99 21.39
N THR A 10 97.45 -72.12 21.68
CA THR A 10 98.43 -72.93 20.95
C THR A 10 98.99 -73.95 21.92
N GLU A 11 99.03 -75.22 21.52
CA GLU A 11 99.93 -76.34 21.92
C GLU A 11 99.24 -77.64 21.45
N SER A 12 99.85 -78.58 20.74
CA SER A 12 101.25 -78.97 20.70
C SER A 12 101.68 -79.47 19.32
N THR A 13 102.87 -79.05 18.90
CA THR A 13 103.67 -79.63 17.82
C THR A 13 104.66 -80.65 18.37
N SER A 14 105.17 -81.49 17.48
CA SER A 14 106.45 -82.22 17.54
C SER A 14 106.51 -83.55 18.31
N SER A 15 106.80 -84.62 17.57
CA SER A 15 107.83 -85.60 17.96
C SER A 15 108.12 -86.51 16.76
N LEU A 16 108.82 -85.96 15.77
CA LEU A 16 109.42 -86.66 14.64
C LEU A 16 110.92 -86.41 14.74
N ASP A 17 111.59 -87.15 15.64
CA ASP A 17 113.02 -87.52 15.55
C ASP A 17 113.48 -88.20 16.86
N ARG A 18 113.53 -89.53 16.84
CA ARG A 18 114.51 -90.29 17.63
C ARG A 18 115.12 -91.35 16.74
N LEU A 19 116.27 -90.97 16.18
CA LEU A 19 117.27 -91.82 15.57
C LEU A 19 117.63 -93.04 16.44
N ALA A 20 117.89 -94.13 15.73
CA ALA A 20 119.09 -94.96 15.81
C ALA A 20 119.74 -95.16 17.20
N ARG A 21 119.60 -96.37 17.74
CA ARG A 21 120.65 -97.24 18.33
C ARG A 21 119.96 -98.35 19.13
N ASN A 22 119.95 -99.58 18.60
CA ASN A 22 120.43 -100.72 19.36
C ASN A 22 120.78 -101.88 18.43
N THR A 23 122.02 -102.29 18.53
CA THR A 23 122.73 -103.31 17.77
C THR A 23 122.78 -104.62 18.54
N LEU A 24 122.64 -105.73 17.82
CA LEU A 24 123.33 -107.01 17.99
C LEU A 24 123.00 -107.90 19.21
N SER A 25 122.43 -109.08 18.96
CA SER A 25 123.07 -110.36 19.33
C SER A 25 122.53 -111.49 18.46
N MET A 26 123.47 -112.24 17.88
CA MET A 26 123.31 -113.43 17.05
C MET A 26 123.22 -114.64 17.98
N ASP A 27 122.32 -115.59 17.69
CA ASP A 27 122.51 -117.02 18.01
C ASP A 27 121.55 -117.87 17.16
N LEU A 28 122.10 -118.90 16.52
CA LEU A 28 121.45 -120.01 15.79
C LEU A 28 121.93 -121.31 16.48
N PRO A 29 121.30 -122.51 16.35
CA PRO A 29 120.13 -122.88 15.52
C PRO A 29 119.10 -123.84 16.20
N ASP A 30 117.90 -124.01 15.61
CA ASP A 30 117.25 -125.34 15.42
C ASP A 30 116.21 -125.32 14.27
N VAL A 31 116.27 -126.30 13.35
CA VAL A 31 115.72 -126.26 11.97
C VAL A 31 114.22 -126.62 11.89
N ARG A 32 113.53 -126.81 13.03
CA ARG A 32 112.07 -127.00 13.07
C ARG A 32 111.25 -125.71 13.29
N SER A 33 111.88 -124.62 13.73
CA SER A 33 111.21 -123.33 14.01
C SER A 33 111.03 -122.40 12.78
N CYS A 34 111.76 -122.64 11.70
CA CYS A 34 111.78 -121.75 10.52
C CYS A 34 110.55 -121.86 9.60
N ARG A 35 109.77 -122.95 9.69
CA ARG A 35 108.55 -123.15 8.87
C ARG A 35 107.34 -122.42 9.46
N GLU A 36 107.18 -122.50 10.79
CA GLU A 36 106.08 -121.84 11.50
C GLU A 36 106.21 -120.31 11.47
N ALA A 37 107.42 -119.76 11.57
CA ALA A 37 107.65 -118.31 11.52
C ALA A 37 107.33 -117.68 10.15
N ARG A 38 107.60 -118.38 9.03
CA ARG A 38 107.25 -117.91 7.68
C ARG A 38 105.74 -117.96 7.41
N GLU A 39 105.07 -118.98 7.93
CA GLU A 39 103.62 -119.12 7.80
C GLU A 39 102.86 -118.10 8.67
N GLN A 40 103.42 -117.77 9.85
CA GLN A 40 102.94 -116.69 10.70
C GLN A 40 103.12 -115.31 10.05
N SER A 41 104.30 -115.02 9.48
CA SER A 41 104.57 -113.75 8.79
C SER A 41 103.66 -113.51 7.57
N ARG A 42 103.30 -114.57 6.83
CA ARG A 42 102.35 -114.48 5.71
C ARG A 42 100.92 -114.20 6.18
N LYS A 43 100.48 -114.83 7.27
CA LYS A 43 99.19 -114.53 7.92
C LYS A 43 99.14 -113.10 8.46
N ASP A 44 100.24 -112.61 9.05
CA ASP A 44 100.33 -111.25 9.54
C ASP A 44 100.27 -110.21 8.41
N MET A 45 100.93 -110.48 7.27
CA MET A 45 100.86 -109.62 6.08
C MET A 45 99.48 -109.66 5.41
N HIS A 46 98.79 -110.80 5.43
CA HIS A 46 97.41 -110.91 4.98
C HIS A 46 96.46 -110.11 5.88
N ASN A 47 96.56 -110.26 7.20
CA ASN A 47 95.80 -109.47 8.18
C ASN A 47 96.09 -107.97 8.06
N LEU A 48 97.34 -107.58 7.79
CA LEU A 48 97.70 -106.17 7.59
C LEU A 48 97.10 -105.63 6.29
N ASN A 49 97.16 -106.39 5.20
CA ASN A 49 96.54 -106.01 3.93
C ASN A 49 95.02 -105.95 4.02
N GLU A 50 94.38 -106.84 4.78
CA GLU A 50 92.94 -106.80 5.03
C GLU A 50 92.54 -105.59 5.90
N LYS A 51 93.36 -105.24 6.90
CA LYS A 51 93.21 -103.99 7.66
C LYS A 51 93.41 -102.76 6.79
N LEU A 52 94.39 -102.74 5.89
CA LEU A 52 94.60 -101.63 4.95
C LEU A 52 93.47 -101.53 3.93
N ALA A 53 92.97 -102.64 3.40
CA ALA A 53 91.82 -102.67 2.51
C ALA A 53 90.55 -102.17 3.23
N SER A 54 90.35 -102.58 4.49
CA SER A 54 89.27 -102.07 5.35
C SER A 54 89.42 -100.57 5.64
N GLN A 55 90.65 -100.09 5.88
CA GLN A 55 90.94 -98.67 6.09
C GLN A 55 90.78 -97.84 4.81
N LEU A 56 91.16 -98.36 3.65
CA LEU A 56 90.96 -97.73 2.35
C LEU A 56 89.48 -97.69 1.96
N GLU A 57 88.73 -98.77 2.20
CA GLU A 57 87.28 -98.78 1.97
C GLU A 57 86.57 -97.83 2.96
N LYS A 58 87.00 -97.77 4.22
CA LYS A 58 86.53 -96.76 5.18
C LYS A 58 86.86 -95.35 4.74
N MET A 59 88.07 -95.08 4.22
CA MET A 59 88.43 -93.78 3.65
C MET A 59 87.62 -93.45 2.39
N ARG A 60 87.33 -94.44 1.54
CA ARG A 60 86.50 -94.27 0.35
C ARG A 60 85.06 -93.92 0.74
N ILE A 61 84.48 -94.68 1.67
CA ILE A 61 83.16 -94.42 2.25
C ILE A 61 83.14 -93.05 2.93
N LEU A 62 84.14 -92.69 3.73
CA LEU A 62 84.24 -91.37 4.38
C LEU A 62 84.43 -90.24 3.36
N SER A 63 85.19 -90.44 2.28
CA SER A 63 85.37 -89.46 1.22
C SER A 63 84.08 -89.26 0.42
N GLU A 64 83.35 -90.34 0.14
CA GLU A 64 82.08 -90.31 -0.57
C GLU A 64 80.98 -89.70 0.31
N GLN A 65 80.99 -89.99 1.61
CA GLN A 65 80.18 -89.31 2.62
C GLN A 65 80.52 -87.82 2.72
N ASN A 66 81.80 -87.44 2.76
CA ASN A 66 82.21 -86.04 2.79
C ASN A 66 81.80 -85.30 1.52
N LYS A 67 81.89 -85.95 0.35
CA LYS A 67 81.41 -85.38 -0.92
C LYS A 67 79.88 -85.21 -0.90
N LYS A 68 79.14 -86.17 -0.37
CA LYS A 68 77.70 -86.08 -0.18
C LYS A 68 77.34 -84.93 0.80
N LEU A 69 78.00 -84.86 1.95
CA LEU A 69 77.84 -83.78 2.93
C LEU A 69 78.15 -82.41 2.32
N MET A 70 79.18 -82.30 1.47
CA MET A 70 79.51 -81.06 0.77
C MET A 70 78.43 -80.65 -0.23
N ASN A 71 77.87 -81.61 -0.99
CA ASN A 71 76.76 -81.38 -1.91
C ASN A 71 75.48 -81.00 -1.16
N ASP A 72 75.19 -81.66 -0.05
CA ASP A 72 74.05 -81.37 0.82
C ASP A 72 74.21 -79.95 1.43
N THR A 73 75.42 -79.60 1.89
CA THR A 73 75.74 -78.24 2.38
C THR A 73 75.58 -77.19 1.28
N GLY A 74 76.02 -77.48 0.05
CA GLY A 74 75.82 -76.61 -1.10
C GLY A 74 74.35 -76.42 -1.47
N SER A 75 73.55 -77.47 -1.38
CA SER A 75 72.10 -77.44 -1.62
C SER A 75 71.38 -76.65 -0.54
N ILE A 76 71.72 -76.86 0.73
CA ILE A 76 71.23 -76.06 1.87
C ILE A 76 71.56 -74.58 1.66
N SER A 77 72.81 -74.24 1.30
CA SER A 77 73.20 -72.85 1.05
C SER A 77 72.38 -72.17 -0.07
N ARG A 78 72.06 -72.90 -1.14
CA ARG A 78 71.18 -72.39 -2.22
C ARG A 78 69.76 -72.15 -1.73
N LEU A 79 69.17 -73.11 -1.01
CA LEU A 79 67.83 -72.98 -0.43
C LEU A 79 67.76 -71.83 0.58
N THR A 80 68.80 -71.62 1.40
CA THR A 80 68.88 -70.48 2.32
C THR A 80 68.87 -69.16 1.56
N LYS A 81 69.63 -69.02 0.46
CA LYS A 81 69.62 -67.80 -0.36
C LYS A 81 68.26 -67.53 -1.01
N GLU A 82 67.59 -68.56 -1.51
CA GLU A 82 66.26 -68.42 -2.10
C GLU A 82 65.22 -68.04 -1.04
N THR A 83 65.33 -68.63 0.15
CA THR A 83 64.51 -68.26 1.31
C THR A 83 64.75 -66.80 1.72
N GLU A 84 66.00 -66.32 1.68
CA GLU A 84 66.33 -64.92 2.00
C GLU A 84 65.80 -63.94 0.93
N LYS A 85 65.81 -64.32 -0.35
CA LYS A 85 65.17 -63.54 -1.42
C LYS A 85 63.67 -63.44 -1.23
N ILE A 86 62.99 -64.56 -0.98
CA ILE A 86 61.55 -64.60 -0.70
C ILE A 86 61.24 -63.75 0.53
N ARG A 87 62.03 -63.87 1.61
CA ARG A 87 61.92 -63.02 2.80
C ARG A 87 62.12 -61.54 2.45
N SER A 88 63.07 -61.19 1.59
CA SER A 88 63.28 -59.82 1.14
C SER A 88 62.08 -59.28 0.35
N MET A 89 61.52 -60.07 -0.57
CA MET A 89 60.32 -59.70 -1.35
C MET A 89 59.12 -59.48 -0.42
N TYR A 90 58.84 -60.41 0.49
CA TYR A 90 57.78 -60.24 1.49
C TYR A 90 58.02 -59.04 2.40
N ASN A 91 59.26 -58.77 2.80
CA ASN A 91 59.59 -57.57 3.57
C ASN A 91 59.35 -56.27 2.79
N THR A 92 59.62 -56.26 1.47
CA THR A 92 59.31 -55.09 0.63
C THR A 92 57.81 -54.90 0.42
N GLU A 93 57.07 -55.98 0.18
CA GLU A 93 55.60 -55.93 0.07
C GLU A 93 54.96 -55.47 1.38
N LEU A 94 55.42 -55.99 2.53
CA LEU A 94 54.98 -55.52 3.85
C LEU A 94 55.25 -54.03 4.07
N LYS A 95 56.38 -53.50 3.58
CA LYS A 95 56.68 -52.06 3.66
C LYS A 95 55.75 -51.24 2.77
N GLN A 96 55.49 -51.70 1.54
CA GLN A 96 54.57 -51.02 0.61
C GLN A 96 53.13 -51.02 1.16
N LEU A 97 52.66 -52.16 1.67
CA LEU A 97 51.35 -52.26 2.31
C LEU A 97 51.23 -51.34 3.53
N ARG A 98 52.28 -51.23 4.37
CA ARG A 98 52.30 -50.28 5.49
C ARG A 98 52.23 -48.83 5.00
N HIS A 99 53.00 -48.47 3.97
CA HIS A 99 52.94 -47.13 3.40
C HIS A 99 51.54 -46.79 2.86
N LEU A 100 50.89 -47.73 2.15
CA LEU A 100 49.53 -47.56 1.66
C LEU A 100 48.52 -47.40 2.80
N VAL A 101 48.68 -48.16 3.89
CA VAL A 101 47.86 -47.98 5.10
C VAL A 101 48.06 -46.59 5.69
N ASP A 102 49.30 -46.13 5.88
CA ASP A 102 49.61 -44.80 6.42
C ASP A 102 49.04 -43.67 5.52
N GLU A 103 49.09 -43.86 4.20
CA GLU A 103 48.52 -42.93 3.23
C GLU A 103 46.99 -42.90 3.27
N CYS A 104 46.34 -44.07 3.29
CA CYS A 104 44.89 -44.17 3.50
C CYS A 104 44.45 -43.58 4.84
N GLU A 105 45.22 -43.77 5.91
CA GLU A 105 44.94 -43.17 7.23
C GLU A 105 45.05 -41.64 7.20
N ARG A 106 46.03 -41.09 6.48
CA ARG A 106 46.18 -39.65 6.26
C ARG A 106 45.02 -39.06 5.47
N GLU A 107 44.66 -39.66 4.34
CA GLU A 107 43.52 -39.22 3.52
C GLU A 107 42.20 -39.28 4.29
N LYS A 108 42.03 -40.32 5.12
CA LYS A 108 40.90 -40.46 6.05
C LYS A 108 40.89 -39.32 7.07
N ALA A 109 42.03 -38.99 7.68
CA ALA A 109 42.14 -37.89 8.64
C ALA A 109 41.80 -36.53 8.01
N ASP A 110 42.31 -36.25 6.80
CA ASP A 110 42.03 -35.02 6.06
C ASP A 110 40.54 -34.91 5.69
N SER A 111 39.94 -36.02 5.26
CA SER A 111 38.51 -36.09 4.97
C SER A 111 37.66 -35.85 6.21
N LEU A 112 38.04 -36.42 7.36
CA LEU A 112 37.37 -36.19 8.65
C LEU A 112 37.50 -34.72 9.09
N ALA A 113 38.68 -34.10 8.92
CA ALA A 113 38.88 -32.68 9.20
C ALA A 113 37.99 -31.79 8.32
N LYS A 114 37.88 -32.11 7.02
CA LYS A 114 36.99 -31.41 6.08
C LYS A 114 35.52 -31.57 6.47
N ILE A 115 35.09 -32.77 6.85
CA ILE A 115 33.73 -33.03 7.34
C ILE A 115 33.46 -32.18 8.60
N ALA A 116 34.39 -32.16 9.56
CA ALA A 116 34.25 -31.35 10.77
C ALA A 116 34.13 -29.85 10.45
N HIS A 117 34.95 -29.34 9.53
CA HIS A 117 34.90 -27.94 9.11
C HIS A 117 33.58 -27.59 8.40
N LEU A 118 33.10 -28.45 7.49
CA LEU A 118 31.82 -28.26 6.80
C LEU A 118 30.65 -28.33 7.79
N GLN A 119 30.68 -29.27 8.74
CA GLN A 119 29.68 -29.36 9.81
C GLN A 119 29.65 -28.09 10.66
N GLN A 120 30.80 -27.53 11.01
CA GLN A 120 30.85 -26.26 11.74
C GLN A 120 30.29 -25.10 10.92
N THR A 121 30.58 -25.06 9.61
CA THR A 121 30.04 -24.04 8.71
C THR A 121 28.52 -24.15 8.59
N ILE A 122 27.98 -25.37 8.48
CA ILE A 122 26.53 -25.61 8.47
C ILE A 122 25.89 -25.12 9.76
N ARG A 123 26.48 -25.41 10.94
CA ARG A 123 25.98 -24.90 12.23
C ARG A 123 25.96 -23.37 12.26
N ASN A 124 27.07 -22.73 11.89
CA ASN A 124 27.17 -21.27 11.87
C ASN A 124 26.10 -20.65 10.93
N LYS A 125 25.86 -21.28 9.77
CA LYS A 125 24.82 -20.83 8.82
C LYS A 125 23.41 -21.08 9.35
N GLN A 126 23.19 -22.20 10.05
CA GLN A 126 21.90 -22.48 10.68
C GLN A 126 21.60 -21.45 11.79
N ASP A 127 22.59 -21.10 12.61
CA ASP A 127 22.44 -20.06 13.64
C ASP A 127 22.14 -18.69 13.02
N GLN A 128 22.82 -18.35 11.92
CA GLN A 128 22.54 -17.14 11.16
C GLN A 128 21.09 -17.12 10.62
N ILE A 129 20.62 -18.23 10.05
CA ILE A 129 19.23 -18.36 9.57
C ILE A 129 18.24 -18.19 10.74
N ASN A 130 18.52 -18.82 11.88
CA ASN A 130 17.66 -18.71 13.06
C ASN A 130 17.57 -17.26 13.57
N GLN A 131 18.69 -16.54 13.61
CA GLN A 131 18.73 -15.12 14.00
C GLN A 131 17.94 -14.25 13.01
N LEU A 132 18.12 -14.45 11.70
CA LEU A 132 17.37 -13.72 10.68
C LEU A 132 15.87 -14.01 10.77
N ASN A 133 15.48 -15.26 11.01
CA ASN A 133 14.07 -15.62 11.20
C ASN A 133 13.47 -14.95 12.43
N GLN A 134 14.18 -14.89 13.56
CA GLN A 134 13.72 -14.17 14.75
C GLN A 134 13.58 -12.66 14.49
N ASN A 135 14.54 -12.06 13.78
CA ASN A 135 14.47 -10.65 13.40
C ASN A 135 13.28 -10.37 12.47
N ASN A 136 13.07 -11.21 11.46
CA ASN A 136 11.91 -11.11 10.56
C ASN A 136 10.59 -11.24 11.32
N GLN A 137 10.50 -12.15 12.30
CA GLN A 137 9.31 -12.26 13.16
C GLN A 137 9.08 -11.01 14.01
N ARG A 138 10.14 -10.41 14.57
CA ARG A 138 10.05 -9.16 15.33
C ARG A 138 9.59 -8.01 14.44
N LEU A 139 10.17 -7.88 13.24
CA LEU A 139 9.79 -6.85 12.28
C LEU A 139 8.34 -7.03 11.80
N ALA A 140 7.90 -8.26 11.54
CA ALA A 140 6.51 -8.55 11.18
C ALA A 140 5.54 -8.11 12.29
N LYS A 141 5.87 -8.40 13.56
CA LYS A 141 5.05 -7.95 14.69
C LYS A 141 5.03 -6.42 14.82
N GLN A 142 6.18 -5.75 14.66
CA GLN A 142 6.24 -4.28 14.68
C GLN A 142 5.41 -3.66 13.56
N LEU A 143 5.42 -4.27 12.36
CA LEU A 143 4.59 -3.83 11.24
C LEU A 143 3.09 -4.00 11.57
N ASP A 144 2.68 -5.14 12.11
CA ASP A 144 1.29 -5.38 12.51
C ASP A 144 0.82 -4.39 13.58
N ASP A 145 1.66 -4.09 14.57
CA ASP A 145 1.33 -3.13 15.63
C ASP A 145 1.26 -1.69 15.08
N ALA A 146 2.16 -1.31 14.17
CA ALA A 146 2.11 -0.01 13.48
C ALA A 146 0.87 0.13 12.57
N LEU A 147 0.46 -0.94 11.88
CA LEU A 147 -0.75 -0.94 11.06
C LEU A 147 -2.02 -0.78 11.92
N LYS A 148 -2.08 -1.43 13.09
CA LYS A 148 -3.19 -1.22 14.05
C LYS A 148 -3.21 0.21 14.56
N GLU A 149 -2.07 0.77 14.94
CA GLU A 149 -1.98 2.16 15.40
C GLU A 149 -2.42 3.13 14.30
N SER A 150 -2.00 2.92 13.05
CA SER A 150 -2.47 3.70 11.90
C SER A 150 -3.98 3.62 11.74
N SER A 151 -4.55 2.41 11.79
CA SER A 151 -6.00 2.21 11.66
C SER A 151 -6.79 2.92 12.77
N ILE A 152 -6.26 2.98 14.00
CA ILE A 152 -6.90 3.72 15.11
C ILE A 152 -6.85 5.22 14.83
N LYS A 153 -5.69 5.75 14.44
CA LYS A 153 -5.53 7.17 14.09
C LYS A 153 -6.41 7.59 12.92
N ASP A 154 -6.57 6.73 11.91
CA ASP A 154 -7.46 6.98 10.77
C ASP A 154 -8.94 7.06 11.22
N ALA A 155 -9.34 6.21 12.17
CA ALA A 155 -10.69 6.26 12.75
C ALA A 155 -10.91 7.52 13.60
N GLU A 156 -9.93 7.91 14.43
CA GLU A 156 -9.96 9.14 15.22
C GLU A 156 -10.01 10.39 14.33
N LYS A 157 -9.20 10.43 13.26
CA LYS A 157 -9.23 11.50 12.25
C LYS A 157 -10.63 11.64 11.64
N LEU A 158 -11.24 10.53 11.22
CA LEU A 158 -12.58 10.54 10.64
C LEU A 158 -13.64 11.05 11.62
N GLN A 159 -13.50 10.74 12.92
CA GLN A 159 -14.38 11.29 13.95
C GLN A 159 -14.20 12.80 14.12
N LEU A 160 -12.95 13.27 14.16
CA LEU A 160 -12.64 14.70 14.27
C LEU A 160 -13.14 15.49 13.06
N GLU A 161 -13.00 14.97 11.84
CA GLU A 161 -13.54 15.58 10.63
C GLU A 161 -15.07 15.73 10.68
N ARG A 162 -15.79 14.74 11.23
CA ARG A 162 -17.24 14.83 11.44
C ARG A 162 -17.60 15.91 12.46
N HIS A 163 -16.86 16.01 13.56
CA HIS A 163 -17.09 17.03 14.58
C HIS A 163 -16.81 18.43 14.04
N ILE A 164 -15.75 18.62 13.25
CA ILE A 164 -15.45 19.90 12.59
C ILE A 164 -16.59 20.27 11.65
N LYS A 165 -17.06 19.34 10.80
CA LYS A 165 -18.16 19.60 9.88
C LYS A 165 -19.45 20.01 10.62
N GLN A 166 -19.78 19.34 11.72
CA GLN A 166 -20.94 19.72 12.56
C GLN A 166 -20.79 21.12 13.15
N ALA A 167 -19.61 21.44 13.69
CA ALA A 167 -19.34 22.77 14.25
C ALA A 167 -19.38 23.87 13.17
N GLU A 168 -18.90 23.58 11.96
CA GLU A 168 -18.97 24.51 10.82
C GLU A 168 -20.42 24.74 10.36
N GLU A 169 -21.24 23.69 10.31
CA GLU A 169 -22.67 23.79 10.00
C GLU A 169 -23.42 24.63 11.04
N GLU A 170 -23.14 24.42 12.34
CA GLU A 170 -23.73 25.23 13.42
C GLU A 170 -23.28 26.70 13.33
N ALA A 171 -21.99 26.95 13.12
CA ALA A 171 -21.45 28.30 12.94
C ALA A 171 -22.09 29.01 11.73
N HIS A 172 -22.33 28.28 10.64
CA HIS A 172 -23.03 28.80 9.48
C HIS A 172 -24.48 29.18 9.83
N ARG A 173 -25.21 28.32 10.54
CA ARG A 173 -26.58 28.61 10.99
C ARG A 173 -26.63 29.88 11.85
N TRP A 174 -25.76 29.98 12.86
CA TRP A 174 -25.68 31.17 13.70
C TRP A 174 -25.38 32.44 12.90
N ARG A 175 -24.46 32.35 11.92
CA ARG A 175 -24.14 33.48 11.03
C ARG A 175 -25.34 33.92 10.20
N THR A 176 -26.11 32.98 9.65
CA THR A 176 -27.33 33.31 8.88
C THR A 176 -28.41 33.95 9.73
N THR A 177 -28.64 33.46 10.95
CA THR A 177 -29.62 34.06 11.87
C THR A 177 -29.18 35.45 12.33
N ALA A 178 -27.90 35.64 12.62
CA ALA A 178 -27.36 36.96 12.98
C ALA A 178 -27.52 37.98 11.85
N GLU A 179 -27.26 37.59 10.59
CA GLU A 179 -27.43 38.47 9.43
C GLU A 179 -28.91 38.81 9.19
N GLN A 180 -29.82 37.83 9.34
CA GLN A 180 -31.26 38.09 9.27
C GLN A 180 -31.72 39.08 10.35
N GLN A 181 -31.28 38.90 11.59
CA GLN A 181 -31.59 39.82 12.69
C GLN A 181 -31.01 41.23 12.45
N LYS A 182 -29.84 41.32 11.83
CA LYS A 182 -29.24 42.61 11.46
C LYS A 182 -30.06 43.32 10.38
N GLN A 183 -30.53 42.59 9.37
CA GLN A 183 -31.39 43.13 8.32
C GLN A 183 -32.74 43.59 8.85
N THR A 184 -33.39 42.81 9.71
CA THR A 184 -34.66 43.21 10.34
C THR A 184 -34.47 44.44 11.20
N ASN A 185 -33.39 44.52 11.98
CA ASN A 185 -33.08 45.70 12.79
C ASN A 185 -32.82 46.94 11.91
N SER A 186 -32.06 46.80 10.82
CA SER A 186 -31.86 47.90 9.86
C SER A 186 -33.18 48.38 9.23
N GLN A 187 -34.10 47.46 8.92
CA GLN A 187 -35.42 47.84 8.40
C GLN A 187 -36.27 48.56 9.45
N LEU A 188 -36.24 48.11 10.72
CA LEU A 188 -36.93 48.79 11.82
C LEU A 188 -36.41 50.22 12.03
N HIS A 189 -35.10 50.42 11.93
CA HIS A 189 -34.50 51.77 11.98
C HIS A 189 -35.00 52.65 10.84
N LYS A 190 -35.02 52.16 9.60
CA LYS A 190 -35.57 52.93 8.46
C LYS A 190 -37.03 53.29 8.65
N ASN A 191 -37.86 52.35 9.10
CA ASN A 191 -39.27 52.61 9.37
C ASN A 191 -39.43 53.67 10.48
N LEU A 192 -38.60 53.63 11.52
CA LEU A 192 -38.61 54.63 12.59
C LEU A 192 -38.23 56.03 12.07
N ASP A 193 -37.21 56.12 11.21
CA ASP A 193 -36.79 57.37 10.59
C ASP A 193 -37.89 57.94 9.68
N GLU A 194 -38.55 57.08 8.90
CA GLU A 194 -39.68 57.43 8.03
C GLU A 194 -40.89 57.92 8.82
N GLU A 195 -41.30 57.20 9.87
CA GLU A 195 -42.38 57.64 10.77
C GLU A 195 -42.03 58.94 11.50
N THR A 196 -40.75 59.14 11.85
CA THR A 196 -40.29 60.39 12.44
C THR A 196 -40.37 61.54 11.43
N ALA A 197 -39.99 61.31 10.17
CA ALA A 197 -40.14 62.30 9.09
C ALA A 197 -41.62 62.63 8.85
N ASN A 198 -42.49 61.62 8.75
CA ASN A 198 -43.93 61.80 8.57
C ASN A 198 -44.55 62.63 9.71
N ARG A 199 -44.20 62.32 10.97
CA ARG A 199 -44.64 63.09 12.13
C ARG A 199 -44.21 64.56 12.03
N MET A 200 -42.96 64.82 11.63
CA MET A 200 -42.45 66.19 11.46
C MET A 200 -43.18 66.94 10.33
N THR A 201 -43.45 66.28 9.20
CA THR A 201 -44.24 66.84 8.09
C THR A 201 -45.65 67.21 8.53
N CYS A 202 -46.38 66.28 9.15
CA CYS A 202 -47.73 66.56 9.67
C CYS A 202 -47.72 67.68 10.72
N GLN A 203 -46.70 67.74 11.57
CA GLN A 203 -46.55 68.82 12.54
C GLN A 203 -46.32 70.18 11.87
N SER A 204 -45.52 70.23 10.80
CA SER A 204 -45.30 71.44 10.02
C SER A 204 -46.58 71.89 9.31
N GLU A 205 -47.30 70.98 8.67
CA GLU A 205 -48.59 71.28 8.01
C GLU A 205 -49.63 71.80 9.01
N MET A 206 -49.73 71.16 10.18
CA MET A 206 -50.60 71.61 11.26
C MET A 206 -50.25 73.04 11.70
N GLN A 207 -48.96 73.37 11.79
CA GLN A 207 -48.50 74.71 12.13
C GLN A 207 -48.85 75.73 11.04
N THR A 208 -48.63 75.40 9.76
CA THR A 208 -49.01 76.26 8.62
C THR A 208 -50.51 76.54 8.61
N LEU A 209 -51.35 75.51 8.74
CA LEU A 209 -52.81 75.67 8.80
C LEU A 209 -53.24 76.54 9.99
N LYS A 210 -52.55 76.44 11.13
CA LYS A 210 -52.81 77.28 12.29
C LYS A 210 -52.49 78.75 11.99
N GLU A 211 -51.38 79.03 11.33
CA GLU A 211 -50.99 80.37 10.92
C GLU A 211 -51.95 80.95 9.86
N GLU A 212 -52.39 80.13 8.90
CA GLU A 212 -53.43 80.50 7.92
C GLU A 212 -54.76 80.83 8.59
N MET A 213 -55.22 80.02 9.54
CA MET A 213 -56.44 80.32 10.30
C MET A 213 -56.35 81.65 11.04
N GLU A 214 -55.21 81.93 11.71
CA GLU A 214 -55.01 83.22 12.39
C GLU A 214 -54.89 84.38 11.39
N PHE A 215 -54.37 84.14 10.19
CA PHE A 215 -54.39 85.12 9.11
C PHE A 215 -55.81 85.43 8.64
N TYR A 216 -56.60 84.42 8.29
CA TYR A 216 -57.99 84.60 7.86
C TYR A 216 -58.85 85.26 8.94
N ARG A 217 -58.67 84.90 10.21
CA ARG A 217 -59.36 85.61 11.31
C ARG A 217 -59.03 87.10 11.32
N ARG A 218 -57.77 87.48 11.13
CA ARG A 218 -57.36 88.89 11.06
C ARG A 218 -57.95 89.60 9.84
N VAL A 219 -57.91 88.97 8.67
CA VAL A 219 -58.48 89.52 7.43
C VAL A 219 -59.99 89.72 7.57
N HIS A 220 -60.73 88.70 8.00
CA HIS A 220 -62.18 88.82 8.20
C HIS A 220 -62.54 89.87 9.25
N GLN A 221 -61.75 89.98 10.33
CA GLN A 221 -61.99 91.02 11.34
C GLN A 221 -61.82 92.42 10.74
N GLN A 222 -60.80 92.62 9.89
CA GLN A 222 -60.58 93.89 9.20
C GLN A 222 -61.68 94.18 8.18
N GLU A 223 -62.07 93.19 7.37
CA GLU A 223 -63.13 93.35 6.37
C GLU A 223 -64.48 93.66 7.02
N ILE A 224 -64.80 93.03 8.16
CA ILE A 224 -65.99 93.39 8.94
C ILE A 224 -65.92 94.85 9.40
N GLU A 225 -64.76 95.34 9.82
CA GLU A 225 -64.55 96.75 10.20
C GLU A 225 -64.77 97.69 9.01
N GLU A 226 -64.22 97.34 7.84
CA GLU A 226 -64.36 98.10 6.59
C GLU A 226 -65.81 98.06 6.06
N LEU A 227 -66.47 96.91 6.06
CA LEU A 227 -67.88 96.79 5.66
C LEU A 227 -68.80 97.54 6.61
N ARG A 228 -68.55 97.49 7.93
CA ARG A 228 -69.25 98.36 8.89
C ARG A 228 -69.06 99.83 8.54
N SER A 229 -67.91 100.23 8.00
CA SER A 229 -67.67 101.61 7.53
C SER A 229 -68.40 101.95 6.22
N VAL A 230 -68.47 101.00 5.26
CA VAL A 230 -69.11 101.20 3.95
C VAL A 230 -70.63 101.09 4.01
N THR A 231 -71.20 100.20 4.82
CA THR A 231 -72.65 100.13 5.08
C THR A 231 -73.15 101.43 5.70
N ASN A 232 -72.35 102.10 6.52
CA ASN A 232 -72.66 103.45 6.99
C ASN A 232 -72.61 104.52 5.88
N ALA A 233 -71.96 104.25 4.75
CA ALA A 233 -71.77 105.20 3.64
C ALA A 233 -72.74 104.98 2.46
N VAL A 234 -73.35 103.81 2.32
CA VAL A 234 -74.25 103.47 1.19
C VAL A 234 -75.64 103.14 1.71
N GLN A 235 -76.36 104.18 2.13
CA GLN A 235 -77.81 104.24 2.00
C GLN A 235 -78.14 105.16 0.83
N ASP A 236 -78.11 104.65 -0.40
CA ASP A 236 -79.03 105.14 -1.42
C ASP A 236 -79.24 104.09 -2.53
N ASP A 237 -80.51 103.95 -2.92
CA ASP A 237 -81.12 102.79 -3.54
C ASP A 237 -81.42 103.10 -5.02
N GLN A 238 -80.65 102.55 -5.97
CA GLN A 238 -80.90 102.74 -7.41
C GLN A 238 -80.66 101.54 -8.36
N ASP A 239 -80.11 100.38 -7.95
CA ASP A 239 -79.74 99.34 -8.94
C ASP A 239 -80.38 97.95 -8.72
N GLY A 240 -81.42 97.82 -7.92
CA GLY A 240 -82.00 96.51 -7.57
C GLY A 240 -82.45 95.67 -8.79
N GLU A 241 -82.86 96.30 -9.89
CA GLU A 241 -83.43 95.61 -11.04
C GLU A 241 -82.38 95.20 -12.08
N HIS A 242 -81.37 96.05 -12.30
CA HIS A 242 -80.20 95.74 -13.15
C HIS A 242 -79.39 94.58 -12.55
N TRP A 243 -79.14 94.60 -11.24
CA TRP A 243 -78.45 93.52 -10.55
C TRP A 243 -79.25 92.21 -10.55
N ARG A 244 -80.60 92.28 -10.43
CA ARG A 244 -81.46 91.09 -10.57
C ARG A 244 -81.28 90.42 -11.93
N GLN A 245 -81.27 91.20 -13.01
CA GLN A 245 -81.18 90.64 -14.37
C GLN A 245 -79.77 90.16 -14.72
N LEU A 246 -78.73 90.89 -14.31
CA LEU A 246 -77.34 90.46 -14.50
C LEU A 246 -77.03 89.18 -13.71
N MET A 247 -77.49 89.09 -12.46
CA MET A 247 -77.34 87.90 -11.62
C MET A 247 -78.08 86.69 -12.19
N GLN A 248 -79.28 86.86 -12.76
CA GLN A 248 -79.99 85.76 -13.41
C GLN A 248 -79.24 85.23 -14.64
N ASN A 249 -78.58 86.09 -15.41
CA ASN A 249 -77.80 85.67 -16.58
C ASN A 249 -76.50 84.97 -16.18
N THR A 250 -75.74 85.51 -15.22
CA THR A 250 -74.50 84.87 -14.74
C THR A 250 -74.77 83.50 -14.11
N ILE A 251 -75.86 83.35 -13.34
CA ILE A 251 -76.26 82.05 -12.78
C ILE A 251 -76.59 81.04 -13.88
N ARG A 252 -77.21 81.48 -14.99
CA ARG A 252 -77.51 80.60 -16.12
C ARG A 252 -76.23 80.14 -16.81
N ASP A 253 -75.29 81.06 -17.04
CA ASP A 253 -74.01 80.75 -17.70
C ASP A 253 -73.14 79.82 -16.85
N ILE A 254 -73.10 80.05 -15.53
CA ILE A 254 -72.39 79.18 -14.58
C ILE A 254 -72.97 77.77 -14.60
N LYS A 255 -74.31 77.63 -14.58
CA LYS A 255 -74.97 76.32 -14.67
C LYS A 255 -74.61 75.59 -15.97
N LEU A 256 -74.65 76.30 -17.10
CA LEU A 256 -74.30 75.73 -18.39
C LEU A 256 -72.83 75.30 -18.46
N GLU A 257 -71.91 76.05 -17.84
CA GLU A 257 -70.49 75.67 -17.77
C GLU A 257 -70.29 74.40 -16.93
N TYR A 258 -70.96 74.31 -15.77
CA TYR A 258 -70.92 73.12 -14.93
C TYR A 258 -71.51 71.90 -15.63
N ASP A 259 -72.64 72.04 -16.33
CA ASP A 259 -73.25 70.93 -17.08
C ASP A 259 -72.30 70.44 -18.19
N ASN A 260 -71.71 71.35 -18.96
CA ASN A 260 -70.71 71.00 -19.98
C ASN A 260 -69.47 70.34 -19.39
N ARG A 261 -69.01 70.77 -18.21
CA ARG A 261 -67.87 70.18 -17.53
C ARG A 261 -68.19 68.78 -17.01
N LEU A 262 -69.39 68.57 -16.50
CA LEU A 262 -69.86 67.25 -16.09
C LEU A 262 -69.94 66.29 -17.28
N ASP A 263 -70.45 66.74 -18.42
CA ASP A 263 -70.53 65.92 -19.64
C ASP A 263 -69.13 65.53 -20.15
N ARG A 264 -68.17 66.46 -20.18
CA ARG A 264 -66.77 66.14 -20.54
C ARG A 264 -66.14 65.14 -19.58
N ILE A 265 -66.31 65.32 -18.28
CA ILE A 265 -65.81 64.36 -17.27
C ILE A 265 -66.41 62.98 -17.51
N ARG A 266 -67.69 62.91 -17.88
CA ARG A 266 -68.38 61.65 -18.18
C ARG A 266 -67.82 60.98 -19.42
N GLU A 267 -67.65 61.71 -20.52
CA GLU A 267 -67.06 61.19 -21.76
C GLU A 267 -65.61 60.74 -21.57
N GLU A 268 -64.79 61.52 -20.86
CA GLU A 268 -63.40 61.15 -20.53
C GLU A 268 -63.34 59.89 -19.66
N MET A 269 -64.23 59.77 -18.67
CA MET A 269 -64.33 58.54 -17.87
C MET A 269 -64.76 57.35 -18.72
N GLU A 270 -65.76 57.47 -19.58
CA GLU A 270 -66.21 56.39 -20.46
C GLU A 270 -65.10 55.93 -21.42
N GLN A 271 -64.37 56.87 -22.03
CA GLN A 271 -63.23 56.56 -22.90
C GLN A 271 -62.09 55.86 -22.13
N SER A 272 -61.79 56.33 -20.92
CA SER A 272 -60.79 55.70 -20.04
C SER A 272 -61.18 54.27 -19.67
N TYR A 273 -62.45 54.03 -19.33
CA TYR A 273 -62.97 52.69 -19.06
C TYR A 273 -62.87 51.76 -20.27
N ILE A 274 -63.21 52.25 -21.47
CA ILE A 274 -63.11 51.47 -22.72
C ILE A 274 -61.66 51.09 -23.01
N LEU A 275 -60.71 52.04 -22.93
CA LEU A 275 -59.29 51.75 -23.13
C LEU A 275 -58.75 50.78 -22.09
N ARG A 276 -59.20 50.88 -20.83
CA ARG A 276 -58.77 49.97 -19.77
C ARG A 276 -59.29 48.55 -19.99
N LEU A 277 -60.52 48.40 -20.48
CA LEU A 277 -61.10 47.10 -20.84
C LEU A 277 -60.36 46.47 -22.02
N ASP A 278 -60.03 47.24 -23.06
CA ASP A 278 -59.32 46.72 -24.24
C ASP A 278 -57.90 46.24 -23.90
N GLU A 279 -57.16 47.01 -23.09
CA GLU A 279 -55.82 46.60 -22.64
C GLU A 279 -55.88 45.35 -21.73
N LEU A 280 -56.88 45.24 -20.85
CA LEU A 280 -57.12 44.02 -20.05
C LEU A 280 -57.38 42.80 -20.94
N ASN A 281 -58.20 42.96 -21.98
CA ASN A 281 -58.55 41.88 -22.90
C ASN A 281 -57.35 41.46 -23.78
N ARG A 282 -56.51 42.43 -24.17
CA ARG A 282 -55.24 42.18 -24.89
C ARG A 282 -54.22 41.46 -24.00
N GLN A 283 -54.13 41.81 -22.73
CA GLN A 283 -53.27 41.12 -21.77
C GLN A 283 -53.76 39.70 -21.51
N ASP A 284 -55.06 39.50 -21.29
CA ASP A 284 -55.65 38.18 -21.06
C ASP A 284 -55.46 37.25 -22.27
N SER A 285 -55.69 37.74 -23.48
CA SER A 285 -55.44 36.96 -24.71
C SER A 285 -53.96 36.58 -24.88
N SER A 286 -53.02 37.51 -24.66
CA SER A 286 -51.58 37.23 -24.69
C SER A 286 -51.17 36.20 -23.64
N GLN A 287 -51.59 36.38 -22.38
CA GLN A 287 -51.30 35.46 -21.28
C GLN A 287 -51.87 34.06 -21.55
N ARG A 288 -53.08 33.99 -22.11
CA ARG A 288 -53.73 32.72 -22.47
C ARG A 288 -52.98 31.98 -23.58
N THR A 289 -52.42 32.69 -24.57
CA THR A 289 -51.58 32.06 -25.61
C THR A 289 -50.26 31.54 -25.06
N GLU A 290 -49.61 32.29 -24.16
CA GLU A 290 -48.37 31.87 -23.52
C GLU A 290 -48.60 30.67 -22.59
N PHE A 291 -49.69 30.69 -21.81
CA PHE A 291 -50.12 29.56 -20.99
C PHE A 291 -50.33 28.30 -21.83
N ASN A 292 -51.05 28.40 -22.97
CA ASN A 292 -51.25 27.26 -23.85
C ASN A 292 -49.93 26.72 -24.43
N ARG A 293 -48.98 27.62 -24.79
CA ARG A 293 -47.65 27.21 -25.28
C ARG A 293 -46.86 26.47 -24.19
N LEU A 294 -46.83 27.01 -22.97
CA LEU A 294 -46.17 26.39 -21.84
C LEU A 294 -46.83 25.05 -21.48
N GLN A 295 -48.15 24.95 -21.57
CA GLN A 295 -48.87 23.71 -21.34
C GLN A 295 -48.50 22.65 -22.39
N GLU A 296 -48.37 23.03 -23.67
CA GLU A 296 -47.95 22.13 -24.74
C GLU A 296 -46.48 21.70 -24.63
N GLU A 297 -45.59 22.60 -24.21
CA GLU A 297 -44.21 22.23 -23.87
C GLU A 297 -44.17 21.28 -22.66
N ASN A 298 -45.01 21.51 -21.64
CA ASN A 298 -45.10 20.65 -20.47
C ASN A 298 -45.61 19.25 -20.82
N THR A 299 -46.58 19.12 -21.72
CA THR A 299 -47.05 17.80 -22.19
C THR A 299 -46.00 17.08 -23.03
N LYS A 300 -45.24 17.79 -23.88
CA LYS A 300 -44.09 17.23 -24.62
C LYS A 300 -42.97 16.76 -23.69
N LEU A 301 -42.64 17.53 -22.67
CA LEU A 301 -41.63 17.14 -21.67
C LEU A 301 -42.10 15.94 -20.84
N LYS A 302 -43.38 15.90 -20.46
CA LYS A 302 -43.97 14.74 -19.78
C LYS A 302 -43.92 13.47 -20.62
N SER A 303 -44.26 13.54 -21.91
CA SER A 303 -44.18 12.37 -22.79
C SER A 303 -42.75 11.91 -23.04
N ALA A 304 -41.80 12.84 -23.19
CA ALA A 304 -40.38 12.52 -23.30
C ALA A 304 -39.84 11.87 -22.02
N LEU A 305 -40.24 12.37 -20.84
CA LEU A 305 -39.89 11.79 -19.54
C LEU A 305 -40.40 10.35 -19.43
N GLU A 306 -41.66 10.11 -19.78
CA GLU A 306 -42.26 8.77 -19.74
C GLU A 306 -41.56 7.80 -20.70
N ALA A 307 -41.16 8.28 -21.89
CA ALA A 307 -40.36 7.48 -22.82
C ALA A 307 -38.95 7.16 -22.30
N THR A 308 -38.32 8.08 -21.56
CA THR A 308 -37.01 7.79 -20.92
C THR A 308 -37.15 6.83 -19.75
N ARG A 309 -38.22 6.95 -18.93
CA ARG A 309 -38.54 5.98 -17.88
C ARG A 309 -38.78 4.59 -18.43
N GLY A 310 -39.54 4.47 -19.53
CA GLY A 310 -39.75 3.19 -20.20
C GLY A 310 -38.46 2.55 -20.71
N ARG A 311 -37.48 3.34 -21.19
CA ARG A 311 -36.15 2.80 -21.54
C ARG A 311 -35.37 2.36 -20.31
N ASP A 312 -35.45 3.11 -19.21
CA ASP A 312 -34.79 2.73 -17.96
C ASP A 312 -35.34 1.41 -17.42
N ASP A 313 -36.66 1.23 -17.44
CA ASP A 313 -37.30 -0.03 -17.03
C ASP A 313 -36.91 -1.21 -17.95
N GLN A 314 -36.79 -0.99 -19.26
CA GLN A 314 -36.29 -2.00 -20.20
C GLN A 314 -34.83 -2.38 -19.94
N LEU A 315 -33.97 -1.39 -19.65
CA LEU A 315 -32.56 -1.65 -19.33
C LEU A 315 -32.43 -2.39 -17.99
N ARG A 316 -33.22 -2.01 -16.98
CA ARG A 316 -33.28 -2.74 -15.69
C ARG A 316 -33.73 -4.19 -15.89
N ALA A 317 -34.79 -4.43 -16.65
CA ALA A 317 -35.25 -5.79 -16.95
C ALA A 317 -34.17 -6.62 -17.67
N ARG A 318 -33.39 -5.99 -18.57
CA ARG A 318 -32.27 -6.65 -19.24
C ARG A 318 -31.11 -6.95 -18.27
N CYS A 319 -30.79 -6.03 -17.36
CA CYS A 319 -29.81 -6.26 -16.31
C CYS A 319 -30.23 -7.45 -15.42
N ASP A 320 -31.46 -7.46 -14.93
CA ASP A 320 -32.01 -8.57 -14.13
C ASP A 320 -31.93 -9.91 -14.88
N GLN A 321 -32.22 -9.91 -16.18
CA GLN A 321 -32.12 -11.12 -17.01
C GLN A 321 -30.67 -11.61 -17.13
N LEU A 322 -29.72 -10.70 -17.36
CA LEU A 322 -28.29 -11.04 -17.46
C LEU A 322 -27.75 -11.53 -16.12
N GLU A 323 -28.15 -10.92 -15.00
CA GLU A 323 -27.78 -11.36 -13.66
C GLU A 323 -28.31 -12.77 -13.35
N ARG A 324 -29.56 -13.07 -13.72
CA ARG A 324 -30.11 -14.44 -13.59
C ARG A 324 -29.32 -15.44 -14.42
N SER A 325 -29.04 -15.14 -15.69
CA SER A 325 -28.26 -16.02 -16.56
C SER A 325 -26.84 -16.26 -16.04
N LEU A 326 -26.19 -15.22 -15.51
CA LEU A 326 -24.88 -15.35 -14.87
C LEU A 326 -24.95 -16.25 -13.64
N ASN A 327 -25.95 -16.06 -12.78
CA ASN A 327 -26.13 -16.89 -11.59
C ASN A 327 -26.38 -18.36 -11.95
N ASP A 328 -27.19 -18.64 -12.97
CA ASP A 328 -27.42 -20.00 -13.46
C ASP A 328 -26.12 -20.67 -13.93
N SER A 329 -25.29 -19.95 -14.71
CA SER A 329 -23.98 -20.45 -15.15
C SER A 329 -23.00 -20.67 -13.98
N ILE A 330 -23.05 -19.82 -12.95
CA ILE A 330 -22.28 -20.00 -11.71
C ILE A 330 -22.75 -21.26 -10.96
N GLN A 331 -24.05 -21.50 -10.86
CA GLN A 331 -24.58 -22.70 -10.21
C GLN A 331 -24.22 -23.97 -10.99
N GLU A 332 -24.31 -23.94 -12.32
CA GLU A 332 -23.87 -25.03 -13.19
C GLU A 332 -22.38 -25.34 -12.99
N SER A 333 -21.53 -24.30 -12.98
CA SER A 333 -20.09 -24.42 -12.71
C SER A 333 -19.80 -25.00 -11.32
N LYS A 334 -20.57 -24.60 -10.29
CA LYS A 334 -20.47 -25.16 -8.94
C LYS A 334 -20.87 -26.63 -8.90
N ASN A 335 -21.95 -27.00 -9.59
CA ASN A 335 -22.40 -28.39 -9.66
C ASN A 335 -21.37 -29.29 -10.34
N LEU A 336 -20.81 -28.85 -11.47
CA LEU A 336 -19.73 -29.56 -12.16
C LEU A 336 -18.48 -29.71 -11.29
N ARG A 337 -18.06 -28.65 -10.58
CA ARG A 337 -16.96 -28.73 -9.61
C ARG A 337 -17.23 -29.75 -8.51
N ASN A 338 -18.45 -29.77 -7.97
CA ASN A 338 -18.84 -30.73 -6.94
C ASN A 338 -18.84 -32.18 -7.48
N GLN A 339 -19.28 -32.39 -8.73
CA GLN A 339 -19.21 -33.70 -9.38
C GLN A 339 -17.76 -34.16 -9.60
N LEU A 340 -16.90 -33.27 -10.10
CA LEU A 340 -15.47 -33.57 -10.28
C LEU A 340 -14.79 -33.88 -8.95
N ASN A 341 -15.07 -33.10 -7.90
CA ASN A 341 -14.53 -33.36 -6.57
C ASN A 341 -14.97 -34.72 -6.03
N LYS A 342 -16.23 -35.13 -6.25
CA LYS A 342 -16.70 -36.48 -5.87
C LYS A 342 -15.90 -37.57 -6.60
N LEU A 343 -15.74 -37.44 -7.92
CA LEU A 343 -14.95 -38.40 -8.71
C LEU A 343 -13.48 -38.45 -8.27
N ILE A 344 -12.89 -37.31 -7.91
CA ILE A 344 -11.53 -37.26 -7.35
C ILE A 344 -11.49 -38.02 -6.02
N THR A 345 -12.43 -37.79 -5.10
CA THR A 345 -12.45 -38.48 -3.81
C THR A 345 -12.67 -39.99 -3.96
N GLU A 346 -13.51 -40.41 -4.91
CA GLU A 346 -13.72 -41.82 -5.24
C GLU A 346 -12.44 -42.44 -5.80
N SER A 347 -11.79 -41.76 -6.75
CA SER A 347 -10.50 -42.21 -7.31
C SER A 347 -9.36 -42.25 -6.28
N GLU A 348 -9.31 -41.30 -5.35
CA GLU A 348 -8.35 -41.29 -4.24
C GLU A 348 -8.60 -42.46 -3.29
N HIS A 349 -9.87 -42.78 -3.01
CA HIS A 349 -10.25 -43.93 -2.21
C HIS A 349 -9.84 -45.25 -2.88
N ASP A 350 -10.13 -45.41 -4.18
CA ASP A 350 -9.74 -46.60 -4.95
C ASP A 350 -8.22 -46.77 -4.99
N LYS A 351 -7.48 -45.66 -5.18
CA LYS A 351 -6.01 -45.66 -5.12
C LYS A 351 -5.51 -46.12 -3.75
N GLN A 352 -6.06 -45.57 -2.66
CA GLN A 352 -5.67 -45.95 -1.31
C GLN A 352 -5.96 -47.44 -1.05
N ALA A 353 -7.11 -47.95 -1.48
CA ALA A 353 -7.45 -49.37 -1.35
C ALA A 353 -6.45 -50.27 -2.10
N ALA A 354 -6.01 -49.87 -3.30
CA ALA A 354 -4.99 -50.57 -4.07
C ALA A 354 -3.61 -50.53 -3.37
N GLU A 355 -3.20 -49.39 -2.82
CA GLU A 355 -1.96 -49.24 -2.05
C GLU A 355 -1.96 -50.12 -0.79
N GLU A 356 -3.09 -50.19 -0.07
CA GLU A 356 -3.27 -51.07 1.08
C GLU A 356 -3.18 -52.55 0.68
N ALA A 357 -3.79 -52.94 -0.45
CA ALA A 357 -3.70 -54.29 -0.98
C ALA A 357 -2.26 -54.67 -1.37
N LEU A 358 -1.53 -53.77 -2.04
CA LEU A 358 -0.10 -53.95 -2.36
C LEU A 358 0.76 -54.08 -1.10
N THR A 359 0.43 -53.30 -0.06
CA THR A 359 1.14 -53.36 1.23
C THR A 359 0.88 -54.68 1.95
N ARG A 360 -0.36 -55.20 1.90
CA ARG A 360 -0.69 -56.53 2.43
C ARG A 360 0.08 -57.63 1.70
N LEU A 361 0.07 -57.60 0.37
CA LEU A 361 0.77 -58.60 -0.45
C LEU A 361 2.29 -58.56 -0.23
N HIS A 362 2.88 -57.36 -0.07
CA HIS A 362 4.28 -57.22 0.35
C HIS A 362 4.57 -57.84 1.72
N LYS A 363 3.68 -57.65 2.71
CA LYS A 363 3.83 -58.26 4.03
C LYS A 363 3.73 -59.79 3.96
N GLU A 364 2.77 -60.31 3.21
CA GLU A 364 2.62 -61.76 2.99
C GLU A 364 3.85 -62.34 2.30
N LEU A 365 4.33 -61.71 1.23
CA LEU A 365 5.58 -62.10 0.55
C LEU A 365 6.77 -62.04 1.51
N SER A 366 6.92 -60.97 2.30
CA SER A 366 7.99 -60.86 3.31
C SER A 366 7.93 -62.00 4.32
N SER A 367 6.74 -62.31 4.84
CA SER A 367 6.57 -63.41 5.80
C SER A 367 6.86 -64.78 5.18
N LEU A 368 6.51 -64.97 3.90
CA LEU A 368 6.79 -66.19 3.17
C LEU A 368 8.28 -66.31 2.85
N THR A 369 8.96 -65.21 2.51
CA THR A 369 10.42 -65.19 2.34
C THR A 369 11.12 -65.46 3.65
N ASP A 370 10.64 -64.92 4.77
CA ASP A 370 11.20 -65.21 6.10
C ASP A 370 11.01 -66.68 6.46
N ALA A 371 9.82 -67.24 6.22
CA ALA A 371 9.54 -68.66 6.40
C ALA A 371 10.41 -69.53 5.48
N LYS A 372 10.62 -69.12 4.23
CA LYS A 372 11.50 -69.80 3.27
C LYS A 372 12.95 -69.77 3.76
N LEU A 373 13.46 -68.61 4.18
CA LEU A 373 14.82 -68.48 4.74
C LEU A 373 14.98 -69.33 6.01
N ASN A 374 13.96 -69.40 6.86
CA ASN A 374 13.97 -70.26 8.04
C ASN A 374 14.00 -71.75 7.66
N LEU A 375 13.19 -72.19 6.69
CA LEU A 375 13.23 -73.54 6.17
C LEU A 375 14.54 -73.86 5.47
N GLU A 376 15.12 -72.94 4.69
CA GLU A 376 16.45 -73.08 4.10
C GLU A 376 17.53 -73.22 5.17
N ALA A 377 17.41 -72.49 6.29
CA ALA A 377 18.30 -72.63 7.44
C ALA A 377 18.10 -73.99 8.16
N GLU A 378 16.86 -74.46 8.33
CA GLU A 378 16.55 -75.79 8.87
C GLU A 378 17.08 -76.90 7.98
N ILE A 379 16.86 -76.83 6.66
CA ILE A 379 17.41 -77.76 5.67
C ILE A 379 18.93 -77.74 5.73
N ALA A 380 19.57 -76.56 5.78
CA ALA A 380 21.02 -76.47 5.94
C ALA A 380 21.51 -77.09 7.27
N ALA A 381 20.73 -76.96 8.35
CA ALA A 381 21.02 -77.62 9.61
C ALA A 381 20.85 -79.15 9.52
N TYR A 382 19.80 -79.65 8.85
CA TYR A 382 19.60 -81.07 8.58
C TYR A 382 20.69 -81.64 7.66
N SER A 383 21.10 -80.90 6.62
CA SER A 383 22.25 -81.25 5.77
C SER A 383 23.55 -81.31 6.57
N ARG A 384 23.80 -80.37 7.50
CA ARG A 384 24.96 -80.45 8.40
C ARG A 384 24.91 -81.64 9.36
N LEU A 385 23.71 -82.05 9.80
CA LEU A 385 23.51 -83.23 10.66
C LEU A 385 23.74 -84.53 9.88
N LEU A 386 23.30 -84.57 8.62
CA LEU A 386 23.60 -85.63 7.66
C LEU A 386 25.09 -85.67 7.33
N ASP A 387 25.74 -84.54 7.07
CA ASP A 387 27.19 -84.44 6.87
C ASP A 387 27.97 -84.88 8.13
N ALA A 388 27.45 -84.60 9.33
CA ALA A 388 28.03 -85.08 10.59
C ALA A 388 27.83 -86.59 10.79
N GLN A 389 26.75 -87.16 10.26
CA GLN A 389 26.48 -88.60 10.24
C GLN A 389 27.32 -89.32 9.17
N ASP A 390 27.51 -88.70 8.01
CA ASP A 390 28.44 -89.15 6.97
C ASP A 390 29.91 -88.98 7.44
N SER A 391 30.19 -88.00 8.30
CA SER A 391 31.50 -87.86 8.99
C SER A 391 31.70 -88.91 10.10
N LEU A 392 30.63 -89.49 10.64
CA LEU A 392 30.68 -90.69 11.51
C LEU A 392 30.93 -91.99 10.73
N ILE A 393 30.57 -92.05 9.44
CA ILE A 393 30.82 -93.18 8.54
C ILE A 393 32.17 -93.03 7.79
N SER A 394 32.66 -91.80 7.61
CA SER A 394 33.84 -91.47 6.82
C SER A 394 34.98 -90.86 7.64
N ASN A 395 35.26 -91.43 8.81
CA ASN A 395 36.56 -91.26 9.47
C ASN A 395 36.94 -92.49 10.30
N THR A 396 37.29 -93.56 9.58
CA THR A 396 38.61 -94.14 9.83
C THR A 396 39.65 -93.14 9.29
N LYS A 397 40.50 -92.67 10.21
CA LYS A 397 41.73 -91.90 10.03
C LYS A 397 41.63 -90.37 10.14
N LEU A 398 42.10 -89.92 11.32
CA LEU A 398 43.19 -88.93 11.52
C LEU A 398 42.93 -87.51 10.97
N ASP A 399 43.15 -86.39 11.66
CA ASP A 399 43.61 -86.05 13.00
C ASP A 399 43.58 -84.50 13.04
N GLY A 400 43.52 -83.88 14.23
CA GLY A 400 44.20 -82.59 14.42
C GLY A 400 43.42 -81.25 14.33
N ALA A 401 42.86 -80.85 15.49
CA ALA A 401 43.29 -79.67 16.26
C ALA A 401 42.74 -78.23 15.99
N LYS A 402 42.16 -77.68 17.07
CA LYS A 402 42.31 -76.30 17.66
C LYS A 402 41.54 -75.16 16.92
N THR A 403 40.84 -74.20 17.53
CA THR A 403 40.83 -73.56 18.88
C THR A 403 39.63 -72.59 19.01
N LYS A 404 39.05 -72.45 20.22
CA LYS A 404 38.17 -71.33 20.71
C LYS A 404 39.02 -70.02 20.91
N PRO A 405 38.53 -68.81 21.32
CA PRO A 405 37.26 -68.45 22.00
C PRO A 405 36.66 -67.03 21.69
N HIS A 406 35.60 -66.64 22.43
CA HIS A 406 35.23 -65.31 23.02
C HIS A 406 35.48 -64.01 22.19
N SER A 407 34.68 -62.93 22.18
CA SER A 407 33.72 -62.32 23.12
C SER A 407 33.45 -60.87 22.64
N HIS A 408 32.37 -60.22 23.13
CA HIS A 408 32.19 -58.74 23.23
C HIS A 408 31.99 -58.01 21.89
N GLN A 409 31.21 -56.94 21.70
CA GLN A 409 30.53 -55.86 22.45
C GLN A 409 29.56 -55.24 21.40
N GLN A 410 28.49 -54.45 21.63
CA GLN A 410 28.31 -53.33 22.53
C GLN A 410 26.83 -52.84 22.44
N HIS A 411 26.37 -52.21 23.52
CA HIS A 411 25.08 -51.53 23.72
C HIS A 411 24.91 -50.22 22.92
N HIS A 412 23.67 -49.78 22.63
CA HIS A 412 23.00 -48.67 23.36
C HIS A 412 21.65 -48.20 22.74
N HIS A 413 20.64 -48.06 23.60
CA HIS A 413 19.47 -47.14 23.56
C HIS A 413 19.93 -45.65 23.68
N PRO A 414 19.13 -44.55 23.46
CA PRO A 414 17.73 -44.36 23.93
C PRO A 414 16.80 -43.37 23.13
N GLN A 415 15.63 -43.04 23.74
CA GLN A 415 14.75 -41.83 23.61
C GLN A 415 13.67 -41.82 22.48
N GLN A 416 12.35 -42.02 22.80
CA GLN A 416 11.31 -41.05 23.25
C GLN A 416 11.08 -39.86 22.27
N GLN A 417 9.89 -39.38 21.90
CA GLN A 417 8.47 -39.65 22.19
C GLN A 417 7.59 -38.70 21.32
N HIS A 418 6.33 -39.09 21.05
CA HIS A 418 5.12 -38.23 20.83
C HIS A 418 4.98 -37.39 19.53
N GLN A 419 3.81 -37.13 18.92
CA GLN A 419 2.35 -37.19 19.23
C GLN A 419 1.56 -36.99 17.89
N SER A 420 0.32 -37.44 17.65
CA SER A 420 -0.94 -36.83 18.16
C SER A 420 -2.20 -37.61 17.73
N ARG A 421 -3.27 -37.48 18.55
CA ARG A 421 -4.57 -38.18 18.57
C ARG A 421 -5.70 -37.47 17.80
N GLN A 422 -6.77 -38.23 17.52
CA GLN A 422 -8.13 -37.76 17.24
C GLN A 422 -9.00 -37.53 18.50
N SER A 423 -9.82 -36.47 18.40
CA SER A 423 -11.25 -36.23 18.77
C SER A 423 -11.87 -36.32 20.19
N ASN A 424 -12.60 -35.21 20.47
CA ASN A 424 -13.92 -35.01 21.13
C ASN A 424 -14.11 -34.81 22.67
N ARG A 425 -14.35 -33.52 23.05
CA ARG A 425 -15.46 -32.85 23.82
C ARG A 425 -16.07 -33.48 25.11
N PRO A 426 -16.83 -32.75 25.97
CA PRO A 426 -17.03 -31.30 26.21
C PRO A 426 -17.06 -30.86 27.72
N VAL A 427 -17.48 -29.61 28.01
CA VAL A 427 -18.23 -29.09 29.21
C VAL A 427 -17.58 -27.97 30.07
N THR A 428 -18.20 -26.78 29.98
CA THR A 428 -18.48 -25.64 30.90
C THR A 428 -17.54 -25.21 32.05
N GLY A 429 -17.42 -23.88 32.26
CA GLY A 429 -17.30 -23.30 33.61
C GLY A 429 -16.59 -21.95 33.73
N ASN A 430 -17.30 -20.93 34.23
CA ASN A 430 -16.90 -19.54 34.52
C ASN A 430 -15.86 -19.37 35.65
N TYR A 431 -15.11 -18.24 35.62
CA TYR A 431 -14.98 -17.18 36.66
C TYR A 431 -13.56 -16.54 36.83
N ARG A 432 -13.53 -15.20 36.72
CA ARG A 432 -12.85 -14.13 37.52
C ARG A 432 -11.36 -14.20 37.96
N SER A 433 -10.65 -13.14 37.55
CA SER A 433 -10.06 -11.99 38.32
C SER A 433 -8.94 -12.15 39.37
N SER A 434 -8.08 -11.11 39.36
CA SER A 434 -7.19 -10.57 40.43
C SER A 434 -5.80 -11.24 40.56
N ASN A 435 -4.67 -10.56 40.82
CA ASN A 435 -4.35 -9.17 41.16
C ASN A 435 -2.85 -8.86 40.89
N GLU A 436 -2.58 -7.57 40.67
CA GLU A 436 -1.48 -6.68 41.11
C GLU A 436 -0.12 -7.26 41.57
N LEU A 437 0.99 -6.63 41.12
CA LEU A 437 1.77 -5.66 41.93
C LEU A 437 3.03 -5.12 41.21
N ASN A 438 3.12 -3.78 41.19
CA ASN A 438 4.27 -2.88 41.36
C ASN A 438 5.69 -3.24 40.88
N VAL A 439 6.38 -2.28 40.25
CA VAL A 439 7.40 -1.42 40.90
C VAL A 439 8.01 -0.41 39.89
N ARG A 440 7.73 0.88 40.15
CA ARG A 440 8.63 2.06 40.25
C ARG A 440 9.67 2.39 39.16
N VAL A 441 9.47 3.58 38.59
CA VAL A 441 10.38 4.47 37.82
C VAL A 441 11.58 4.95 38.67
N PRO A 442 12.69 5.39 38.07
CA PRO A 442 12.91 6.85 38.03
C PRO A 442 13.47 7.44 36.72
N SER A 443 13.07 8.68 36.53
CA SER A 443 13.47 9.73 35.57
C SER A 443 14.94 10.14 35.63
N TYR A 444 15.48 10.67 34.52
CA TYR A 444 16.18 11.96 34.47
C TYR A 444 16.07 12.60 33.09
N SER A 445 16.15 13.92 33.10
CA SER A 445 15.87 14.87 32.06
C SER A 445 17.13 15.44 31.39
N THR A 446 16.89 16.08 30.24
CA THR A 446 17.49 17.35 29.76
C THR A 446 18.89 17.42 29.13
N THR A 447 18.92 18.29 28.10
CA THR A 447 20.00 19.12 27.51
C THR A 447 20.66 18.60 26.22
N THR A 448 20.48 19.21 25.04
CA THR A 448 20.68 20.58 24.49
C THR A 448 22.02 20.70 23.73
N SER A 449 21.94 20.65 22.38
CA SER A 449 22.65 21.49 21.37
C SER A 449 24.20 21.43 21.22
N PRO A 450 24.83 22.08 20.20
CA PRO A 450 24.46 22.28 18.77
C PRO A 450 25.66 22.21 17.77
N ASN A 451 25.34 22.42 16.47
CA ASN A 451 26.05 23.28 15.50
C ASN A 451 27.10 22.66 14.54
N GLN A 452 26.82 22.68 13.24
CA GLN A 452 27.69 23.38 12.26
C GLN A 452 26.98 23.63 10.91
N LYS A 453 26.90 24.91 10.55
CA LYS A 453 26.60 25.43 9.21
C LYS A 453 27.88 25.45 8.37
N GLN A 454 27.78 25.18 7.07
CA GLN A 454 28.41 26.01 6.02
C GLN A 454 27.69 25.83 4.67
N VAL A 455 27.73 26.91 3.89
CA VAL A 455 26.91 27.27 2.72
C VAL A 455 27.82 27.33 1.49
N HIS A 456 27.36 26.88 0.32
CA HIS A 456 27.26 27.68 -0.92
C HIS A 456 26.72 26.87 -2.13
N ASP A 457 25.56 27.35 -2.62
CA ASP A 457 25.06 27.63 -3.98
C ASP A 457 25.06 26.65 -5.17
N ASN A 458 23.82 26.55 -5.69
CA ASN A 458 23.32 26.57 -7.07
C ASN A 458 23.51 25.36 -7.99
N VAL A 459 22.39 24.72 -8.40
CA VAL A 459 21.67 24.99 -9.67
C VAL A 459 20.56 23.93 -9.86
N SER A 460 19.36 24.41 -10.22
CA SER A 460 18.31 23.76 -11.04
C SER A 460 17.65 22.45 -10.58
N GLY A 461 16.32 22.53 -10.44
CA GLY A 461 15.46 21.52 -11.06
C GLY A 461 14.38 20.91 -10.16
N ARG A 462 13.14 21.11 -10.62
CA ARG A 462 12.04 20.14 -10.57
C ARG A 462 11.16 20.14 -9.31
N TRP A 463 10.03 20.84 -9.49
CA TRP A 463 8.74 20.64 -8.84
C TRP A 463 8.46 19.17 -8.52
N VAL A 464 8.32 18.87 -7.22
CA VAL A 464 7.47 17.79 -6.71
C VAL A 464 6.72 18.35 -5.52
N GLU A 465 5.43 18.48 -5.73
CA GLU A 465 4.37 18.83 -4.80
C GLU A 465 4.32 17.78 -3.67
N ARG A 466 4.41 18.23 -2.42
CA ARG A 466 3.90 17.47 -1.29
C ARG A 466 3.41 18.42 -0.19
N ASP A 467 2.28 18.00 0.35
CA ASP A 467 1.33 18.68 1.19
C ASP A 467 1.81 19.20 2.55
N GLU A 468 0.93 20.07 3.07
CA GLU A 468 0.67 20.49 4.45
C GLU A 468 1.34 21.80 4.93
N PRO A 469 0.80 22.50 5.96
CA PRO A 469 -0.57 22.51 6.52
C PRO A 469 -1.15 23.94 6.63
N SER A 470 -2.46 24.10 6.46
CA SER A 470 -3.12 25.38 6.72
C SER A 470 -3.32 25.61 8.23
N GLY A 471 -2.30 26.18 8.85
CA GLY A 471 -2.35 26.81 10.17
C GLY A 471 -2.74 28.29 10.06
N GLN A 472 -3.74 28.64 10.86
CA GLN A 472 -4.33 29.95 11.09
C GLN A 472 -3.31 31.10 11.24
N SER A 473 -3.66 32.27 10.71
CA SER A 473 -3.10 33.55 11.18
C SER A 473 -4.21 34.56 11.47
N THR A 474 -4.30 34.90 12.75
CA THR A 474 -5.10 35.94 13.37
C THR A 474 -4.40 37.30 13.24
N ARG A 475 -5.12 38.32 12.76
CA ARG A 475 -4.88 39.75 13.07
C ARG A 475 -6.08 40.59 12.61
N SER A 476 -7.04 40.90 13.48
CA SER A 476 -7.12 42.07 14.37
C SER A 476 -7.04 43.43 13.65
N HIS A 477 -8.17 44.13 13.55
CA HIS A 477 -8.25 45.60 13.53
C HIS A 477 -9.62 45.98 14.15
N HIS A 478 -9.68 46.32 15.44
CA HIS A 478 -9.57 47.70 15.93
C HIS A 478 -10.47 48.69 15.17
N PHE A 479 -11.69 48.78 15.70
CA PHE A 479 -12.63 49.87 15.53
C PHE A 479 -11.97 51.15 16.09
N VAL A 480 -11.79 52.16 15.26
CA VAL A 480 -11.56 53.53 15.70
C VAL A 480 -12.64 54.37 15.05
N GLU A 481 -13.58 54.83 15.87
CA GLU A 481 -14.47 55.93 15.55
C GLU A 481 -13.63 57.16 15.19
N ARG A 482 -13.93 57.78 14.04
CA ARG A 482 -13.76 59.22 13.89
C ARG A 482 -15.00 59.79 13.22
N ASN A 483 -15.61 60.69 13.97
CA ASN A 483 -16.64 61.60 13.54
C ASN A 483 -15.97 62.90 13.04
N ILE A 484 -16.66 63.57 12.12
CA ILE A 484 -16.66 65.02 11.83
C ILE A 484 -15.77 65.55 10.68
N GLU A 485 -16.52 66.05 9.68
CA GLU A 485 -16.34 67.19 8.77
C GLU A 485 -15.17 67.24 7.77
N GLY A 486 -15.55 67.42 6.49
CA GLY A 486 -14.63 67.68 5.39
C GLY A 486 -15.37 67.71 4.06
N ASN A 487 -15.98 68.86 3.78
CA ASN A 487 -16.58 69.24 2.51
C ASN A 487 -15.62 68.96 1.33
N GLN A 488 -16.06 68.16 0.35
CA GLN A 488 -15.56 68.21 -1.03
C GLN A 488 -16.56 67.53 -1.98
N GLN A 489 -17.24 68.35 -2.77
CA GLN A 489 -17.84 67.99 -4.05
C GLN A 489 -16.87 67.11 -4.85
N LEU A 490 -17.35 66.08 -5.53
CA LEU A 490 -16.86 65.65 -6.85
C LEU A 490 -17.90 64.73 -7.54
N SER A 491 -18.55 65.34 -8.53
CA SER A 491 -19.32 64.86 -9.69
C SER A 491 -19.75 63.38 -9.79
N CYS A 492 -21.06 63.16 -9.76
CA CYS A 492 -21.71 62.07 -10.48
C CYS A 492 -21.84 62.49 -11.95
N SER A 493 -21.11 61.86 -12.86
CA SER A 493 -21.37 62.02 -14.30
C SER A 493 -22.59 61.19 -14.69
N TYR A 494 -23.71 61.88 -14.91
CA TYR A 494 -24.82 61.35 -15.70
C TYR A 494 -24.35 61.22 -17.14
N SER A 495 -24.38 60.01 -17.67
CA SER A 495 -24.37 59.76 -19.11
C SER A 495 -25.74 59.23 -19.50
N ASP A 496 -26.61 60.14 -19.94
CA ASP A 496 -27.81 59.83 -20.71
C ASP A 496 -27.39 59.41 -22.12
N ILE A 497 -27.62 58.15 -22.48
CA ILE A 497 -27.70 57.70 -23.88
C ILE A 497 -28.88 56.73 -24.00
N ASP A 498 -29.90 57.25 -24.69
CA ASP A 498 -31.00 56.64 -25.46
C ASP A 498 -31.67 55.31 -25.08
N LYS A 499 -33.00 55.44 -25.05
CA LYS A 499 -34.04 54.46 -24.78
C LYS A 499 -34.14 53.36 -25.85
N GLN A 500 -34.31 52.12 -25.40
CA GLN A 500 -35.30 51.20 -25.96
C GLN A 500 -36.13 50.60 -24.81
N GLN A 501 -37.36 51.07 -24.68
CA GLN A 501 -38.36 50.49 -23.80
C GLN A 501 -38.77 49.12 -24.33
N ASN A 502 -38.19 48.04 -23.78
CA ASN A 502 -38.89 46.77 -23.64
C ASN A 502 -38.22 45.85 -22.59
N SER A 503 -39.06 45.21 -21.79
CA SER A 503 -38.81 44.30 -20.66
C SER A 503 -38.54 44.95 -19.29
N LEU A 504 -39.39 44.59 -18.32
CA LEU A 504 -39.35 44.96 -16.90
C LEU A 504 -38.15 44.36 -16.16
N SER A 505 -36.93 44.74 -16.53
CA SER A 505 -35.73 44.38 -15.76
C SER A 505 -34.95 45.62 -15.39
N HIS A 506 -34.82 45.88 -14.08
CA HIS A 506 -33.95 46.93 -13.57
C HIS A 506 -32.54 46.35 -13.39
N SER A 507 -31.54 46.97 -14.00
CA SER A 507 -30.12 46.61 -13.82
C SER A 507 -29.36 47.74 -13.16
N GLU A 508 -28.66 47.46 -12.07
CA GLU A 508 -27.78 48.40 -11.37
C GLU A 508 -26.33 47.98 -11.59
N THR A 509 -25.42 48.94 -11.84
CA THR A 509 -23.99 48.65 -12.03
C THR A 509 -23.12 49.52 -11.14
N PHE A 510 -22.01 48.95 -10.68
CA PHE A 510 -20.95 49.62 -9.95
C PHE A 510 -19.62 49.31 -10.63
N THR A 511 -18.71 50.28 -10.67
CA THR A 511 -17.36 50.07 -11.18
C THR A 511 -16.36 50.95 -10.42
N ARG A 512 -15.22 50.35 -10.12
CA ARG A 512 -14.06 50.95 -9.47
C ARG A 512 -12.80 50.54 -10.23
N GLY A 513 -12.43 51.34 -11.22
CA GLY A 513 -11.28 51.09 -12.08
C GLY A 513 -11.68 51.10 -13.57
N GLN A 514 -10.86 50.46 -14.40
CA GLN A 514 -11.03 50.47 -15.86
C GLN A 514 -11.93 49.34 -16.38
N LEU A 515 -12.17 48.29 -15.58
CA LEU A 515 -12.99 47.13 -15.97
C LEU A 515 -14.45 47.28 -15.51
N VAL A 516 -15.39 47.09 -16.42
CA VAL A 516 -16.84 47.14 -16.18
C VAL A 516 -17.47 45.81 -16.57
N ILE A 517 -18.42 45.32 -15.77
CA ILE A 517 -19.32 44.23 -16.19
C ILE A 517 -20.44 44.87 -17.02
N SER A 518 -20.32 44.81 -18.35
CA SER A 518 -21.20 45.53 -19.28
C SER A 518 -22.55 44.85 -19.43
N GLU A 519 -22.57 43.52 -19.55
CA GLU A 519 -23.79 42.75 -19.75
C GLU A 519 -23.69 41.39 -19.04
N CYS A 520 -24.80 40.94 -18.49
CA CYS A 520 -24.99 39.57 -18.05
C CYS A 520 -26.19 38.99 -18.80
N ALA A 521 -26.03 37.87 -19.52
CA ALA A 521 -27.15 37.29 -20.24
C ALA A 521 -28.23 36.77 -19.27
N LYS A 522 -29.49 37.18 -19.47
CA LYS A 522 -30.62 36.81 -18.58
C LYS A 522 -30.85 35.29 -18.48
N ASN A 523 -30.50 34.55 -19.53
CA ASN A 523 -30.57 33.09 -19.58
C ASN A 523 -29.33 32.38 -18.99
N GLY A 524 -28.36 33.13 -18.46
CA GLY A 524 -27.12 32.60 -17.89
C GLY A 524 -26.14 32.06 -18.93
N SER A 525 -26.25 32.42 -20.21
CA SER A 525 -25.34 31.91 -21.26
C SER A 525 -23.96 32.54 -21.24
N TYR A 526 -23.84 33.83 -20.94
CA TYR A 526 -22.54 34.51 -20.84
C TYR A 526 -22.56 35.70 -19.88
N ILE A 527 -21.36 36.14 -19.52
CA ILE A 527 -21.08 37.40 -18.81
C ILE A 527 -20.07 38.18 -19.65
N GLU A 528 -20.30 39.47 -19.83
CA GLU A 528 -19.46 40.35 -20.64
C GLU A 528 -18.72 41.35 -19.75
N ILE A 529 -17.40 41.43 -19.95
CA ILE A 529 -16.54 42.41 -19.29
C ILE A 529 -15.91 43.30 -20.35
N THR A 530 -15.99 44.62 -20.13
CA THR A 530 -15.40 45.64 -20.99
C THR A 530 -14.26 46.33 -20.25
N ASN A 531 -13.08 46.41 -20.86
CA ASN A 531 -12.02 47.29 -20.42
C ASN A 531 -12.25 48.68 -21.04
N LYS A 532 -12.70 49.65 -20.24
CA LYS A 532 -12.90 51.05 -20.66
C LYS A 532 -11.64 51.91 -20.53
N GLY A 533 -10.55 51.36 -20.02
CA GLY A 533 -9.31 52.09 -19.83
C GLY A 533 -8.44 52.16 -21.08
N ASN A 534 -7.39 52.98 -20.98
CA ASN A 534 -6.43 53.23 -22.05
C ASN A 534 -5.21 52.27 -21.98
N THR A 535 -5.20 51.34 -21.03
CA THR A 535 -4.14 50.35 -20.81
C THR A 535 -4.72 48.95 -20.86
N GLU A 536 -3.91 47.97 -21.26
CA GLU A 536 -4.28 46.56 -21.13
C GLU A 536 -4.29 46.14 -19.65
N GLU A 537 -5.22 45.27 -19.27
CA GLU A 537 -5.36 44.79 -17.89
C GLU A 537 -5.20 43.26 -17.88
N SER A 538 -4.30 42.76 -17.03
CA SER A 538 -4.17 41.32 -16.82
C SER A 538 -5.26 40.84 -15.87
N LEU A 539 -6.08 39.88 -16.32
CA LEU A 539 -7.11 39.24 -15.53
C LEU A 539 -6.60 38.04 -14.73
N PHE A 540 -5.30 37.71 -14.79
CA PHE A 540 -4.77 36.56 -14.06
C PHE A 540 -5.02 36.67 -12.55
N GLY A 541 -5.69 35.67 -11.98
CA GLY A 541 -6.03 35.64 -10.54
C GLY A 541 -7.23 36.50 -10.14
N TRP A 542 -7.84 37.22 -11.08
CA TRP A 542 -9.12 37.89 -10.83
C TRP A 542 -10.22 36.86 -10.62
N CYS A 543 -11.23 37.22 -9.82
CA CYS A 543 -12.32 36.33 -9.47
C CYS A 543 -13.67 36.98 -9.77
N LEU A 544 -14.52 36.27 -10.50
CA LEU A 544 -15.90 36.62 -10.70
C LEU A 544 -16.78 35.79 -9.76
N ILE A 545 -17.63 36.45 -8.98
CA ILE A 545 -18.56 35.82 -8.04
C ILE A 545 -19.97 36.24 -8.42
N ARG A 546 -20.79 35.27 -8.81
CA ARG A 546 -22.19 35.46 -9.19
C ARG A 546 -23.09 34.83 -8.13
N ASN A 547 -23.84 35.67 -7.43
CA ASN A 547 -24.76 35.31 -6.36
C ASN A 547 -26.20 35.42 -6.87
N ILE A 548 -26.94 34.31 -6.85
CA ILE A 548 -28.30 34.19 -7.37
C ILE A 548 -29.27 34.01 -6.20
N ASP A 549 -30.37 34.77 -6.22
CA ASP A 549 -31.46 34.74 -5.26
C ASP A 549 -30.98 34.81 -3.79
N GLN A 550 -30.13 35.78 -3.48
CA GLN A 550 -29.60 36.00 -2.12
C GLN A 550 -28.89 34.77 -1.52
N GLY A 551 -28.14 34.03 -2.33
CA GLY A 551 -27.25 32.97 -1.88
C GLY A 551 -27.78 31.55 -2.09
N LYS A 552 -28.96 31.37 -2.71
CA LYS A 552 -29.45 30.04 -3.09
C LYS A 552 -28.46 29.32 -4.01
N GLN A 553 -27.79 30.05 -4.89
CA GLN A 553 -26.71 29.54 -5.72
C GLN A 553 -25.60 30.59 -5.84
N ILE A 554 -24.35 30.16 -5.64
CA ILE A 554 -23.17 31.01 -5.80
C ILE A 554 -22.22 30.32 -6.76
N ILE A 555 -21.89 31.00 -7.85
CA ILE A 555 -20.93 30.54 -8.86
C ILE A 555 -19.69 31.42 -8.75
N ARG A 556 -18.51 30.79 -8.61
CA ARG A 556 -17.22 31.49 -8.53
C ARG A 556 -16.34 31.02 -9.67
N TYR A 557 -15.84 31.97 -10.46
CA TYR A 557 -14.93 31.73 -11.56
C TYR A 557 -13.64 32.52 -11.36
N THR A 558 -12.50 31.85 -11.45
CA THR A 558 -11.19 32.48 -11.42
C THR A 558 -10.65 32.55 -12.84
N PHE A 559 -10.24 33.74 -13.26
CA PHE A 559 -9.72 33.95 -14.60
C PHE A 559 -8.38 33.24 -14.79
N PRO A 560 -8.19 32.48 -15.89
CA PRO A 560 -6.89 31.96 -16.28
C PRO A 560 -5.97 33.11 -16.72
N ASN A 561 -4.75 32.81 -17.14
CA ASN A 561 -3.86 33.83 -17.69
C ASN A 561 -4.48 34.42 -18.96
N HIS A 562 -5.10 35.59 -18.84
CA HIS A 562 -5.78 36.30 -19.90
C HIS A 562 -5.54 37.79 -19.73
N THR A 563 -5.19 38.47 -20.82
CA THR A 563 -4.97 39.92 -20.84
C THR A 563 -6.04 40.55 -21.70
N LEU A 564 -6.74 41.54 -21.15
CA LEU A 564 -7.81 42.26 -21.84
C LEU A 564 -7.27 43.60 -22.34
N PRO A 565 -7.12 43.80 -23.67
CA PRO A 565 -6.59 45.04 -24.22
C PRO A 565 -7.49 46.26 -23.89
N SER A 566 -6.92 47.46 -23.99
CA SER A 566 -7.67 48.72 -23.84
C SER A 566 -8.86 48.77 -24.80
N HIS A 567 -9.99 49.31 -24.32
CA HIS A 567 -11.23 49.44 -25.10
C HIS A 567 -11.76 48.14 -25.73
N SER A 568 -11.37 46.98 -25.18
CA SER A 568 -11.78 45.67 -25.67
C SER A 568 -12.76 44.99 -24.74
N ILE A 569 -13.45 43.98 -25.27
CA ILE A 569 -14.49 43.23 -24.59
C ILE A 569 -14.10 41.75 -24.56
N VAL A 570 -14.45 41.08 -23.46
CA VAL A 570 -14.39 39.62 -23.33
C VAL A 570 -15.73 39.09 -22.87
N LYS A 571 -16.28 38.11 -23.59
CA LYS A 571 -17.40 37.31 -23.13
C LYS A 571 -16.90 36.03 -22.49
N ILE A 572 -17.37 35.76 -21.28
CA ILE A 572 -17.16 34.50 -20.59
C ILE A 572 -18.43 33.66 -20.75
N TRP A 573 -18.38 32.68 -21.64
CA TRP A 573 -19.50 31.79 -21.97
C TRP A 573 -19.59 30.62 -20.98
N ALA A 574 -20.81 30.23 -20.62
CA ALA A 574 -21.09 28.99 -19.91
C ALA A 574 -21.70 27.98 -20.88
N GLY A 575 -21.02 26.84 -21.07
CA GLY A 575 -21.47 25.69 -21.85
C GLY A 575 -21.68 25.95 -23.34
N ASN A 576 -20.86 25.32 -24.19
CA ASN A 576 -20.95 25.37 -25.65
C ASN A 576 -20.88 26.81 -26.20
N LYS A 577 -19.67 27.40 -26.15
CA LYS A 577 -19.35 28.61 -26.92
C LYS A 577 -19.89 28.47 -28.36
N PRO A 578 -20.71 29.41 -28.87
CA PRO A 578 -21.26 29.30 -30.22
C PRO A 578 -20.13 29.17 -31.25
N THR A 579 -20.09 28.05 -31.98
CA THR A 579 -19.07 27.73 -33.01
C THR A 579 -19.19 28.59 -34.27
N VAL A 580 -20.08 29.57 -34.28
CA VAL A 580 -20.36 30.45 -35.41
C VAL A 580 -19.48 31.70 -35.34
N ARG A 581 -19.07 32.20 -36.52
CA ARG A 581 -18.04 33.21 -36.84
C ARG A 581 -18.23 34.63 -36.23
N THR A 582 -18.89 34.76 -35.09
CA THR A 582 -19.13 36.03 -34.36
C THR A 582 -18.48 36.08 -32.98
N SER A 583 -17.84 34.99 -32.51
CA SER A 583 -17.06 35.02 -31.26
C SER A 583 -15.78 35.83 -31.46
N GLY A 584 -15.62 36.92 -30.70
CA GLY A 584 -14.38 37.68 -30.68
C GLY A 584 -13.21 36.76 -30.29
N THR A 585 -12.04 36.99 -30.89
CA THR A 585 -10.81 36.23 -30.63
C THR A 585 -10.35 36.24 -29.17
N SER A 586 -10.98 37.05 -28.31
CA SER A 586 -10.76 37.17 -26.86
C SER A 586 -11.73 36.37 -25.98
N ASP A 587 -12.81 35.79 -26.51
CA ASP A 587 -13.86 35.15 -25.69
C ASP A 587 -13.41 33.86 -24.98
N ILE A 588 -13.80 33.71 -23.72
CA ILE A 588 -13.41 32.63 -22.81
C ILE A 588 -14.60 31.69 -22.56
N GLU A 589 -14.33 30.40 -22.35
CA GLU A 589 -15.32 29.41 -21.91
C GLU A 589 -15.07 29.02 -20.45
N ALA A 590 -16.09 29.14 -19.62
CA ALA A 590 -16.08 28.72 -18.23
C ALA A 590 -16.52 27.25 -18.10
N PRO A 591 -16.04 26.51 -17.08
CA PRO A 591 -16.35 25.08 -16.88
C PRO A 591 -17.75 24.86 -16.27
N TYR A 592 -18.72 25.70 -16.63
CA TYR A 592 -20.10 25.62 -16.15
C TYR A 592 -21.03 25.46 -17.34
N SER A 593 -22.10 24.67 -17.17
CA SER A 593 -23.15 24.55 -18.19
C SER A 593 -24.04 25.79 -18.28
N THR A 594 -24.08 26.62 -17.24
CA THR A 594 -24.79 27.90 -17.19
C THR A 594 -24.21 28.78 -16.07
N TRP A 595 -24.28 30.10 -16.22
CA TRP A 595 -24.06 31.10 -15.16
C TRP A 595 -25.26 31.26 -14.21
N GLY A 596 -26.31 30.45 -14.40
CA GLY A 596 -27.50 30.42 -13.57
C GLY A 596 -28.46 31.58 -13.82
N THR A 597 -29.74 31.34 -13.48
CA THR A 597 -30.87 32.24 -13.67
C THR A 597 -31.63 32.40 -12.35
N GLY A 598 -32.25 33.56 -12.12
CA GLY A 598 -32.95 33.88 -10.87
C GLY A 598 -33.65 35.25 -10.96
N SER A 599 -34.44 35.60 -9.94
CA SER A 599 -35.17 36.88 -9.90
C SER A 599 -34.31 38.03 -9.42
N TYR A 600 -33.32 37.75 -8.57
CA TYR A 600 -32.30 38.70 -8.12
C TYR A 600 -30.92 38.09 -8.32
N ILE A 601 -30.08 38.71 -9.16
CA ILE A 601 -28.73 38.20 -9.45
C ILE A 601 -27.71 39.31 -9.28
N GLN A 602 -26.70 39.10 -8.44
CA GLN A 602 -25.57 40.00 -8.26
C GLN A 602 -24.29 39.36 -8.76
N THR A 603 -23.64 39.97 -9.75
CA THR A 603 -22.36 39.52 -10.31
C THR A 603 -21.29 40.51 -9.94
N SER A 604 -20.24 40.07 -9.25
CA SER A 604 -19.19 40.94 -8.72
C SER A 604 -17.82 40.45 -9.19
N LEU A 605 -16.96 41.37 -9.60
CA LEU A 605 -15.61 41.13 -10.07
C LEU A 605 -14.61 41.62 -9.02
N TYR A 606 -13.72 40.74 -8.60
CA TYR A 606 -12.69 40.98 -7.59
C TYR A 606 -11.31 40.89 -8.24
N ASN A 607 -10.42 41.78 -7.83
CA ASN A 607 -9.00 41.66 -8.19
C ASN A 607 -8.30 40.57 -7.33
N PRO A 608 -7.05 40.21 -7.63
CA PRO A 608 -6.30 39.20 -6.86
C PRO A 608 -6.12 39.56 -5.38
N ASP A 609 -6.17 40.85 -5.03
CA ASP A 609 -6.11 41.33 -3.63
C ASP A 609 -7.45 41.18 -2.87
N GLY A 610 -8.51 40.71 -3.53
CA GLY A 610 -9.83 40.53 -2.94
C GLY A 610 -10.67 41.81 -2.85
N LEU A 611 -10.28 42.88 -3.54
CA LEU A 611 -11.05 44.12 -3.64
C LEU A 611 -12.08 44.03 -4.77
N GLU A 612 -13.33 44.40 -4.48
CA GLU A 612 -14.39 44.51 -5.47
C GLU A 612 -14.11 45.68 -6.43
N LYS A 613 -14.10 45.37 -7.73
CA LYS A 613 -13.79 46.31 -8.82
C LYS A 613 -14.96 46.58 -9.73
N ALA A 614 -15.90 45.66 -9.88
CA ALA A 614 -17.12 45.92 -10.63
C ALA A 614 -18.26 45.03 -10.14
N THR A 615 -19.48 45.53 -10.24
CA THR A 615 -20.69 44.81 -9.81
C THR A 615 -21.81 45.07 -10.80
N HIS A 616 -22.59 44.05 -11.11
CA HIS A 616 -23.78 44.13 -11.96
C HIS A 616 -24.91 43.36 -11.30
N ILE A 617 -26.01 44.06 -10.99
CA ILE A 617 -27.20 43.51 -10.34
C ILE A 617 -28.33 43.46 -11.36
N GLN A 618 -28.95 42.30 -11.51
CA GLN A 618 -30.12 42.07 -12.36
C GLN A 618 -31.33 41.77 -11.48
N LYS A 619 -32.38 42.59 -11.60
CA LYS A 619 -33.68 42.38 -10.96
C LYS A 619 -34.72 42.12 -12.05
N LEU A 620 -35.27 40.91 -12.09
CA LEU A 620 -36.42 40.57 -12.92
C LEU A 620 -37.68 40.81 -12.08
N GLN A 621 -38.53 41.76 -12.49
CA GLN A 621 -39.82 42.03 -11.85
C GLN A 621 -40.87 40.99 -12.19
#